data_AF-A0A9P6A1W9-F1
#
_entry.id   AF-A0A9P6A1W9-F1
#
_cell.length_a   1.000
_cell.length_b   1.000
_cell.length_c   1.000
_cell.angle_alpha   90.00
_cell.angle_beta   90.00
_cell.angle_gamma   90.00
#
_symmetry.space_group_name_H-M   'P 1'
#
loop_
_entity.id
_entity.type
_entity.pdbx_description
1 polymer ?
#
loop_
_entity_poly.entity_id
_entity_poly.type
_entity_poly.pdbx_seq_one_letter_code
_entity_poly.pdbx_strand_id
1 'polypeptide(L)'
;MVLLNISTESDLANGSRGIVTDIFLDSREGDLKVDAGVVKLRYPPACVVFKLDHLSFPCFEGLGPNEIPIFPSETTFKFTTGTGNKITAKRRQLALTPAYAFTDYKAQGQTIEYVIVDLDESTKNSLDPFHAYVALSRSRGRSTLRLLRGFRPELLTEHPSEHLIPEDIRLDALDRKTKLEYDIDV
;
A
#
# COMPACT_ATOMS: atom_id res chain seq x y z
N MET A 1 -7.25 -1.30 -2.81
CA MET A 1 -5.83 -1.34 -3.26
C MET A 1 -5.51 -2.73 -3.75
N VAL A 2 -4.73 -2.81 -4.83
CA VAL A 2 -4.27 -4.04 -5.47
C VAL A 2 -3.08 -4.62 -4.70
N LEU A 3 -3.05 -5.95 -4.55
CA LEU A 3 -2.05 -6.67 -3.73
C LEU A 3 -0.99 -7.41 -4.54
N LEU A 4 -1.17 -7.52 -5.86
CA LEU A 4 -0.31 -8.28 -6.74
C LEU A 4 0.13 -7.40 -7.92
N ASN A 5 1.29 -7.72 -8.46
CA ASN A 5 1.68 -7.22 -9.78
C ASN A 5 0.89 -8.02 -10.82
N ILE A 6 -0.14 -7.40 -11.38
CA ILE A 6 -0.98 -8.04 -12.39
C ILE A 6 -0.46 -7.66 -13.78
N SER A 7 -0.19 -6.36 -14.00
CA SER A 7 0.34 -5.81 -15.25
C SER A 7 1.08 -4.51 -14.93
N THR A 8 2.40 -4.63 -14.74
CA THR A 8 3.26 -3.51 -14.34
C THR A 8 3.43 -2.46 -15.44
N GLU A 9 3.40 -2.91 -16.68
CA GLU A 9 3.47 -2.10 -17.90
C GLU A 9 2.31 -1.11 -18.05
N SER A 10 1.23 -1.32 -17.29
CA SER A 10 0.02 -0.51 -17.35
C SER A 10 -0.39 0.05 -15.99
N ASP A 11 0.56 0.18 -15.08
CA ASP A 11 0.38 0.73 -13.73
C ASP A 11 -0.58 -0.07 -12.83
N LEU A 12 -0.85 -1.34 -13.20
CA LEU A 12 -1.61 -2.28 -12.38
C LEU A 12 -0.65 -3.16 -11.56
N ALA A 13 -0.10 -2.54 -10.53
CA ALA A 13 0.90 -3.13 -9.65
C ALA A 13 0.40 -3.28 -8.21
N ASN A 14 1.18 -3.97 -7.39
CA ASN A 14 0.98 -4.00 -5.95
C ASN A 14 1.07 -2.57 -5.38
N GLY A 15 0.05 -2.16 -4.65
CA GLY A 15 -0.07 -0.80 -4.12
C GLY A 15 -0.99 0.10 -4.96
N SER A 16 -1.37 -0.29 -6.18
CA SER A 16 -2.27 0.54 -6.99
C SER A 16 -3.61 0.76 -6.28
N ARG A 17 -4.03 2.03 -6.21
CA ARG A 17 -5.23 2.49 -5.50
C ARG A 17 -6.35 2.80 -6.48
N GLY A 18 -7.56 2.80 -5.95
CA GLY A 18 -8.78 2.91 -6.73
C GLY A 18 -9.99 2.54 -5.90
N ILE A 19 -11.15 2.58 -6.56
CA ILE A 19 -12.47 2.35 -5.97
C ILE A 19 -13.14 1.16 -6.63
N VAL A 20 -13.95 0.43 -5.87
CA VAL A 20 -14.84 -0.59 -6.42
C VAL A 20 -16.07 0.12 -6.99
N THR A 21 -16.36 -0.10 -8.26
CA THR A 21 -17.53 0.50 -8.93
C THR A 21 -18.66 -0.51 -9.13
N ASP A 22 -18.35 -1.80 -9.22
CA ASP A 22 -19.36 -2.86 -9.30
C ASP A 22 -18.84 -4.21 -8.75
N ILE A 23 -19.76 -5.10 -8.37
CA ILE A 23 -19.46 -6.42 -7.79
C ILE A 23 -20.36 -7.48 -8.44
N PHE A 24 -19.75 -8.44 -9.12
CA PHE A 24 -20.43 -9.61 -9.65
C PHE A 24 -20.22 -10.81 -8.72
N LEU A 25 -21.32 -11.33 -8.18
CA LEU A 25 -21.28 -12.43 -7.22
C LEU A 25 -21.03 -13.77 -7.90
N ASP A 26 -20.48 -14.71 -7.14
CA ASP A 26 -20.29 -16.09 -7.59
C ASP A 26 -21.65 -16.76 -7.79
N SER A 27 -21.84 -17.48 -8.89
CA SER A 27 -23.12 -18.13 -9.22
C SER A 27 -23.53 -19.23 -8.23
N ARG A 28 -22.61 -19.68 -7.36
CA ARG A 28 -22.89 -20.61 -6.28
C ARG A 28 -23.43 -19.95 -5.02
N GLU A 29 -23.45 -18.62 -4.96
CA GLU A 29 -24.14 -17.91 -3.89
C GLU A 29 -25.64 -18.22 -3.97
N GLY A 30 -26.24 -18.48 -2.80
CA GLY A 30 -27.69 -18.63 -2.67
C GLY A 30 -28.35 -17.32 -2.29
N ASP A 31 -29.49 -17.42 -1.59
CA ASP A 31 -30.18 -16.25 -1.07
C ASP A 31 -29.30 -15.47 -0.09
N LEU A 32 -29.02 -14.22 -0.43
CA LEU A 32 -28.19 -13.34 0.37
C LEU A 32 -29.00 -12.74 1.50
N LYS A 33 -28.48 -12.84 2.72
CA LYS A 33 -29.05 -12.17 3.90
C LYS A 33 -28.27 -10.89 4.18
N VAL A 34 -29.00 -9.78 4.26
CA VAL A 34 -28.47 -8.50 4.69
C VAL A 34 -28.65 -8.39 6.20
N ASP A 35 -27.56 -8.17 6.92
CA ASP A 35 -27.54 -7.96 8.37
C ASP A 35 -26.84 -6.64 8.66
N ALA A 36 -27.58 -5.65 9.17
CA ALA A 36 -27.09 -4.28 9.43
C ALA A 36 -26.33 -3.65 8.23
N GLY A 37 -26.82 -3.88 7.00
CA GLY A 37 -26.18 -3.39 5.78
C GLY A 37 -24.96 -4.20 5.31
N VAL A 38 -24.64 -5.31 5.98
CA VAL A 38 -23.55 -6.20 5.64
C VAL A 38 -24.09 -7.48 5.01
N VAL A 39 -23.49 -7.91 3.90
CA VAL A 39 -23.74 -9.21 3.28
C VAL A 39 -22.50 -10.07 3.48
N LYS A 40 -22.68 -11.26 4.08
CA LYS A 40 -21.61 -12.26 4.23
C LYS A 40 -21.67 -13.25 3.09
N LEU A 41 -20.66 -13.21 2.22
CA LEU A 41 -20.53 -14.12 1.08
C LEU A 41 -19.87 -15.43 1.50
N ARG A 42 -20.27 -16.53 0.87
CA ARG A 42 -19.65 -17.85 1.08
C ARG A 42 -18.45 -18.07 0.16
N TYR A 43 -18.49 -17.47 -1.02
CA TYR A 43 -17.46 -17.52 -2.05
C TYR A 43 -16.91 -16.10 -2.28
N PRO A 44 -15.65 -15.98 -2.77
CA PRO A 44 -15.21 -14.69 -3.29
C PRO A 44 -16.14 -14.27 -4.44
N PRO A 45 -16.45 -12.98 -4.61
CA PRO A 45 -17.13 -12.50 -5.81
C PRO A 45 -16.49 -13.07 -7.08
N ALA A 46 -17.31 -13.40 -8.08
CA ALA A 46 -16.82 -13.88 -9.37
C ALA A 46 -15.90 -12.85 -10.04
N CYS A 47 -16.27 -11.57 -9.92
CA CYS A 47 -15.51 -10.44 -10.43
C CYS A 47 -15.83 -9.17 -9.64
N VAL A 48 -14.87 -8.27 -9.55
CA VAL A 48 -15.07 -6.91 -9.06
C VAL A 48 -14.60 -5.94 -10.12
N VAL A 49 -15.42 -4.95 -10.47
CA VAL A 49 -15.00 -3.85 -11.34
C VAL A 49 -14.31 -2.82 -10.47
N PHE A 50 -13.06 -2.55 -10.80
CA PHE A 50 -12.18 -1.69 -10.04
C PHE A 50 -11.71 -0.53 -10.90
N LYS A 51 -12.02 0.69 -10.47
CA LYS A 51 -11.58 1.92 -11.12
C LYS A 51 -10.29 2.41 -10.48
N LEU A 52 -9.21 2.45 -11.23
CA LEU A 52 -7.91 2.91 -10.75
C LEU A 52 -7.80 4.44 -10.81
N ASP A 53 -7.02 5.00 -9.89
CA ASP A 53 -6.69 6.43 -9.89
C ASP A 53 -5.91 6.81 -11.16
N HIS A 54 -5.01 5.90 -11.58
CA HIS A 54 -4.19 6.02 -12.78
C HIS A 54 -4.16 4.66 -13.50
N LEU A 55 -4.37 4.67 -14.80
CA LEU A 55 -4.26 3.50 -15.66
C LEU A 55 -3.81 3.94 -17.05
N SER A 56 -2.82 3.23 -17.59
CA SER A 56 -2.28 3.50 -18.94
C SER A 56 -2.87 2.59 -20.03
N PHE A 57 -3.76 1.65 -19.67
CA PHE A 57 -4.50 0.80 -20.61
C PHE A 57 -5.65 1.54 -21.31
N PRO A 58 -5.99 1.17 -22.55
CA PRO A 58 -7.20 1.62 -23.20
C PRO A 58 -8.44 1.13 -22.44
N CYS A 59 -9.52 1.88 -22.57
CA CYS A 59 -10.82 1.52 -22.01
C CYS A 59 -11.30 0.18 -22.58
N PHE A 60 -11.74 -0.74 -21.73
CA PHE A 60 -12.37 -1.98 -22.17
C PHE A 60 -13.79 -1.69 -22.66
N GLU A 61 -14.23 -2.42 -23.69
CA GLU A 61 -15.61 -2.33 -24.19
C GLU A 61 -16.60 -2.68 -23.06
N GLY A 62 -17.59 -1.81 -22.84
CA GLY A 62 -18.59 -1.97 -21.79
C GLY A 62 -18.16 -1.53 -20.39
N LEU A 63 -16.91 -1.08 -20.21
CA LEU A 63 -16.43 -0.49 -18.95
C LEU A 63 -16.15 1.01 -19.11
N GLY A 64 -16.14 1.73 -17.99
CA GLY A 64 -15.78 3.15 -17.95
C GLY A 64 -14.26 3.38 -18.01
N PRO A 65 -13.83 4.65 -18.14
CA PRO A 65 -12.42 5.00 -18.10
C PRO A 65 -11.74 4.52 -16.81
N ASN A 66 -10.55 3.92 -16.96
CA ASN A 66 -9.73 3.34 -15.89
C ASN A 66 -10.39 2.19 -15.10
N GLU A 67 -11.48 1.62 -15.61
CA GLU A 67 -12.13 0.46 -15.00
C GLU A 67 -11.58 -0.84 -15.57
N ILE A 68 -11.29 -1.78 -14.67
CA ILE A 68 -10.84 -3.11 -15.01
C ILE A 68 -11.61 -4.17 -14.23
N PRO A 69 -11.87 -5.35 -14.81
CA PRO A 69 -12.40 -6.47 -14.09
C PRO A 69 -11.27 -7.19 -13.34
N ILE A 70 -11.40 -7.35 -12.03
CA ILE A 70 -10.48 -8.13 -11.19
C ILE A 70 -11.15 -9.44 -10.81
N PHE A 71 -10.50 -10.55 -11.18
CA PHE A 71 -10.96 -11.91 -10.88
C PHE A 71 -10.19 -12.51 -9.71
N PRO A 72 -10.80 -13.42 -8.92
CA PRO A 72 -10.09 -14.14 -7.86
C PRO A 72 -8.96 -14.99 -8.44
N SER A 73 -7.78 -14.91 -7.83
CA SER A 73 -6.64 -15.76 -8.16
C SER A 73 -6.43 -16.82 -7.07
N GLU A 74 -5.72 -17.89 -7.43
CA GLU A 74 -5.36 -18.95 -6.50
C GLU A 74 -3.88 -18.89 -6.14
N THR A 75 -3.55 -19.07 -4.87
CA THR A 75 -2.18 -19.16 -4.39
C THR A 75 -2.05 -20.32 -3.42
N THR A 76 -0.94 -21.06 -3.53
CA THR A 76 -0.61 -22.19 -2.66
C THR A 76 0.54 -21.80 -1.73
N PHE A 77 0.31 -21.93 -0.44
CA PHE A 77 1.28 -21.70 0.62
C PHE A 77 1.74 -23.04 1.19
N LYS A 78 3.05 -23.24 1.29
CA LYS A 78 3.66 -24.42 1.92
C LYS A 78 4.43 -23.95 3.15
N PHE A 79 4.10 -24.47 4.31
CA PHE A 79 4.78 -24.11 5.56
C PHE A 79 5.00 -25.33 6.43
N THR A 80 6.08 -25.28 7.20
CA THR A 80 6.41 -26.29 8.20
C THR A 80 5.98 -25.75 9.56
N THR A 81 5.15 -26.52 10.26
CA THR A 81 4.73 -26.20 11.63
C THR A 81 5.91 -26.29 12.60
N GLY A 82 5.77 -25.70 13.79
CA GLY A 82 6.78 -25.84 14.86
C GLY A 82 7.06 -27.29 15.28
N THR A 83 6.16 -28.23 14.97
CA THR A 83 6.32 -29.67 15.21
C THR A 83 6.97 -30.42 14.04
N GLY A 84 7.40 -29.73 12.98
CA GLY A 84 8.06 -30.33 11.80
C GLY A 84 7.10 -30.84 10.71
N ASN A 85 5.78 -30.79 10.93
CA ASN A 85 4.81 -31.23 9.92
C ASN A 85 4.70 -30.22 8.77
N LYS A 86 4.73 -30.71 7.53
CA LYS A 86 4.52 -29.90 6.32
C LYS A 86 3.03 -29.75 6.04
N ILE A 87 2.54 -28.52 6.02
CA ILE A 87 1.17 -28.17 5.67
C ILE A 87 1.17 -27.42 4.34
N THR A 88 0.22 -27.75 3.47
CA THR A 88 -0.07 -27.00 2.25
C THR A 88 -1.46 -26.40 2.35
N ALA A 89 -1.56 -25.08 2.24
CA ALA A 89 -2.82 -24.35 2.23
C ALA A 89 -3.02 -23.68 0.88
N LYS A 90 -4.22 -23.84 0.29
CA LYS A 90 -4.60 -23.17 -0.95
C LYS A 90 -5.61 -22.07 -0.64
N ARG A 91 -5.39 -20.86 -1.16
CA ARG A 91 -6.30 -19.73 -1.03
C ARG A 91 -6.77 -19.30 -2.41
N ARG A 92 -8.08 -19.15 -2.59
CA ARG A 92 -8.70 -18.46 -3.74
C ARG A 92 -9.30 -17.15 -3.26
N GLN A 93 -8.81 -16.02 -3.74
CA GLN A 93 -9.30 -14.70 -3.31
C GLN A 93 -8.98 -13.62 -4.36
N LEU A 94 -9.73 -12.52 -4.33
CA LEU A 94 -9.40 -11.29 -5.07
C LEU A 94 -8.06 -10.73 -4.57
N ALA A 95 -7.25 -10.22 -5.49
CA ALA A 95 -5.99 -9.53 -5.17
C ALA A 95 -6.23 -8.09 -4.68
N LEU A 96 -7.21 -7.91 -3.79
CA LEU A 96 -7.67 -6.62 -3.30
C LEU A 96 -7.70 -6.58 -1.77
N THR A 97 -7.40 -5.42 -1.23
CA THR A 97 -7.61 -5.10 0.19
C THR A 97 -8.25 -3.73 0.35
N PRO A 98 -9.11 -3.52 1.36
CA PRO A 98 -9.53 -2.18 1.75
C PRO A 98 -8.29 -1.33 2.07
N ALA A 99 -8.26 -0.11 1.55
CA ALA A 99 -7.11 0.79 1.69
C ALA A 99 -7.49 2.12 2.35
N TYR A 100 -8.50 2.08 3.22
CA TYR A 100 -8.89 3.23 4.05
C TYR A 100 -7.83 3.56 5.10
N ALA A 101 -7.16 2.53 5.62
CA ALA A 101 -6.02 2.64 6.52
C ALA A 101 -5.05 1.48 6.22
N PHE A 102 -3.76 1.76 6.27
CA PHE A 102 -2.69 0.78 6.11
C PHE A 102 -1.42 1.28 6.79
N THR A 103 -0.48 0.36 7.03
CA THR A 103 0.77 0.68 7.71
C THR A 103 1.71 1.47 6.81
N ASP A 104 2.61 2.22 7.43
CA ASP A 104 3.74 2.89 6.80
C ASP A 104 4.59 1.93 5.95
N TYR A 105 4.79 0.69 6.40
CA TYR A 105 5.43 -0.37 5.60
C TYR A 105 4.74 -0.60 4.25
N LYS A 106 3.40 -0.58 4.21
CA LYS A 106 2.65 -0.72 2.96
C LYS A 106 2.65 0.57 2.15
N ALA A 107 2.74 1.71 2.81
CA ALA A 107 2.82 3.01 2.16
C ALA A 107 4.19 3.29 1.53
N GLN A 108 5.26 2.60 1.96
CA GLN A 108 6.63 2.88 1.52
C GLN A 108 6.75 2.88 -0.01
N GLY A 109 7.36 3.95 -0.55
CA GLY A 109 7.53 4.14 -1.99
C GLY A 109 6.30 4.69 -2.73
N GLN A 110 5.17 4.90 -2.04
CA GLN A 110 3.97 5.47 -2.64
C GLN A 110 3.88 6.99 -2.42
N THR A 111 3.28 7.70 -3.38
CA THR A 111 2.81 9.08 -3.19
C THR A 111 1.31 9.06 -2.98
N ILE A 112 0.86 9.60 -1.84
CA ILE A 112 -0.54 9.67 -1.42
C ILE A 112 -0.94 11.14 -1.41
N GLU A 113 -1.91 11.52 -2.24
CA GLU A 113 -2.29 12.92 -2.40
C GLU A 113 -2.77 13.55 -1.09
N TYR A 114 -3.78 12.95 -0.45
CA TYR A 114 -4.29 13.35 0.86
C TYR A 114 -4.11 12.23 1.86
N VAL A 115 -3.43 12.51 2.98
CA VAL A 115 -3.14 11.50 4.01
C VAL A 115 -3.41 12.03 5.40
N ILE A 116 -3.99 11.16 6.23
CA ILE A 116 -4.08 11.34 7.68
C ILE A 116 -3.10 10.34 8.29
N VAL A 117 -2.13 10.83 9.05
CA VAL A 117 -1.08 10.00 9.67
C VAL A 117 -1.34 9.91 11.17
N ASP A 118 -1.32 8.68 11.68
CA ASP A 118 -1.40 8.38 13.11
C ASP A 118 0.00 8.01 13.61
N LEU A 119 0.58 8.86 14.47
CA LEU A 119 1.93 8.70 15.02
C LEU A 119 1.87 8.28 16.50
N ASP A 120 0.87 7.48 16.85
CA ASP A 120 0.73 6.89 18.18
C ASP A 120 1.35 5.48 18.21
N GLU A 121 1.91 5.10 19.34
CA GLU A 121 2.48 3.75 19.49
C GLU A 121 1.38 2.72 19.63
N SER A 122 1.52 1.61 18.91
CA SER A 122 0.66 0.45 19.16
C SER A 122 1.21 -0.34 20.35
N THR A 123 0.36 -1.06 21.08
CA THR A 123 0.80 -1.90 22.21
C THR A 123 1.79 -3.02 21.84
N LYS A 124 2.04 -3.25 20.55
CA LYS A 124 2.88 -4.35 20.03
C LYS A 124 4.13 -3.89 19.28
N ASN A 125 4.10 -2.68 18.71
CA ASN A 125 5.18 -2.13 17.89
C ASN A 125 5.48 -0.71 18.37
N SER A 126 6.73 -0.49 18.79
CA SER A 126 7.26 0.85 19.07
C SER A 126 7.39 1.65 17.79
N LEU A 127 7.14 2.95 17.87
CA LEU A 127 7.30 3.87 16.76
C LEU A 127 8.67 4.57 16.91
N ASP A 128 9.48 4.53 15.86
CA ASP A 128 10.75 5.25 15.80
C ASP A 128 10.68 6.41 14.76
N PRO A 129 11.70 7.29 14.69
CA PRO A 129 11.71 8.38 13.72
C PRO A 129 11.68 7.93 12.24
N PHE A 130 12.12 6.71 11.89
CA PHE A 130 11.98 6.20 10.52
C PHE A 130 10.53 5.98 10.14
N HIS A 131 9.72 5.39 11.02
CA HIS A 131 8.30 5.16 10.74
C HIS A 131 7.58 6.51 10.51
N ALA A 132 7.89 7.52 11.35
CA ALA A 132 7.36 8.87 11.19
C ALA A 132 7.80 9.48 9.85
N TYR A 133 9.09 9.40 9.51
CA TYR A 133 9.61 9.86 8.23
C TYR A 133 8.93 9.18 7.04
N VAL A 134 8.82 7.85 7.06
CA VAL A 134 8.19 7.06 5.99
C VAL A 134 6.73 7.45 5.82
N ALA A 135 5.97 7.63 6.89
CA ALA A 135 4.56 7.99 6.82
C ALA A 135 4.34 9.43 6.33
N LEU A 136 5.11 10.39 6.85
CA LEU A 136 4.96 11.81 6.51
C LEU A 136 5.42 12.11 5.07
N SER A 137 6.48 11.44 4.60
CA SER A 137 7.03 11.60 3.25
C SER A 137 6.18 10.98 2.13
N ARG A 138 4.99 10.44 2.43
CA ARG A 138 4.04 9.98 1.41
C ARG A 138 3.19 11.11 0.84
N SER A 139 3.02 12.19 1.61
CA SER A 139 2.27 13.36 1.16
C SER A 139 3.12 14.27 0.27
N ARG A 140 2.46 15.02 -0.62
CA ARG A 140 3.13 16.05 -1.43
C ARG A 140 3.47 17.32 -0.64
N GLY A 141 2.86 17.52 0.53
CA GLY A 141 3.18 18.67 1.36
C GLY A 141 2.21 18.88 2.51
N ARG A 142 2.48 19.93 3.29
CA ARG A 142 1.73 20.24 4.52
C ARG A 142 0.23 20.46 4.27
N SER A 143 -0.16 21.03 3.13
CA SER A 143 -1.57 21.31 2.83
C SER A 143 -2.41 20.04 2.71
N THR A 144 -1.80 18.92 2.29
CA THR A 144 -2.49 17.64 2.06
C THR A 144 -2.14 16.56 3.08
N LEU A 145 -1.43 16.92 4.15
CA LEU A 145 -1.13 16.06 5.29
C LEU A 145 -1.87 16.52 6.54
N ARG A 146 -2.44 15.58 7.29
CA ARG A 146 -3.01 15.81 8.62
C ARG A 146 -2.47 14.78 9.61
N LEU A 147 -2.27 15.20 10.85
CA LEU A 147 -1.97 14.29 11.96
C LEU A 147 -3.28 13.97 12.67
N LEU A 148 -3.54 12.70 12.95
CA LEU A 148 -4.79 12.26 13.56
C LEU A 148 -4.92 12.74 15.02
N ARG A 149 -3.82 12.73 15.77
CA ARG A 149 -3.74 13.07 17.19
C ARG A 149 -2.34 13.58 17.54
N GLY A 150 -2.15 13.96 18.81
CA GLY A 150 -0.84 14.33 19.35
C GLY A 150 0.16 13.16 19.31
N PHE A 151 1.45 13.48 19.25
CA PHE A 151 2.54 12.52 19.14
C PHE A 151 3.73 12.98 19.98
N ARG A 152 4.66 12.06 20.25
CA ARG A 152 5.93 12.33 20.95
C ARG A 152 6.86 13.21 20.09
N PRO A 153 7.24 14.43 20.51
CA PRO A 153 8.09 15.32 19.69
C PRO A 153 9.40 14.69 19.24
N GLU A 154 9.95 13.78 20.05
CA GLU A 154 11.20 13.06 19.81
C GLU A 154 11.23 12.34 18.46
N LEU A 155 10.06 11.88 18.00
CA LEU A 155 9.90 11.22 16.70
C LEU A 155 10.28 12.10 15.50
N LEU A 156 10.26 13.42 15.65
CA LEU A 156 10.58 14.37 14.59
C LEU A 156 11.84 15.20 14.89
N THR A 157 12.39 15.10 16.09
CA THR A 157 13.57 15.86 16.50
C THR A 157 14.82 15.01 16.63
N GLU A 158 14.68 13.69 16.77
CA GLU A 158 15.81 12.77 16.85
C GLU A 158 16.19 12.23 15.48
N HIS A 159 17.49 12.04 15.26
CA HIS A 159 17.97 11.42 14.03
C HIS A 159 17.54 9.94 14.02
N PRO A 160 17.01 9.42 12.91
CA PRO A 160 16.48 8.06 12.85
C PRO A 160 17.53 6.97 13.10
N SER A 161 18.81 7.26 12.86
CA SER A 161 19.91 6.32 13.13
C SER A 161 21.24 7.05 13.31
N GLU A 162 21.93 6.80 14.42
CA GLU A 162 23.29 7.33 14.65
C GLU A 162 24.28 6.83 13.59
N HIS A 163 24.09 5.63 13.07
CA HIS A 163 24.96 5.05 12.03
C HIS A 163 24.80 5.71 10.66
N LEU A 164 23.66 6.36 10.40
CA LEU A 164 23.44 7.09 9.14
C LEU A 164 24.08 8.47 9.16
N ILE A 165 24.30 9.07 10.33
CA ILE A 165 24.90 10.41 10.43
C ILE A 165 26.30 10.48 9.75
N PRO A 166 27.24 9.55 10.01
CA PRO A 166 28.53 9.55 9.31
C PRO A 166 28.39 9.33 7.80
N GLU A 167 27.38 8.56 7.39
CA GLU A 167 27.13 8.25 5.98
C GLU A 167 26.59 9.47 5.23
N ASP A 168 25.64 10.20 5.82
CA ASP A 168 25.12 11.46 5.25
C ASP A 168 26.24 12.49 5.10
N ILE A 169 27.12 12.62 6.11
CA ILE A 169 28.31 13.49 6.03
C ILE A 169 29.24 13.06 4.89
N ARG A 170 29.46 11.75 4.71
CA ARG A 170 30.30 11.20 3.64
C ARG A 170 29.70 11.48 2.27
N LEU A 171 28.38 11.32 2.11
CA LEU A 171 27.66 11.58 0.87
C LEU A 171 27.67 13.08 0.52
N ASP A 172 27.49 13.97 1.49
CA ASP A 172 27.60 15.43 1.29
C ASP A 172 29.01 15.87 0.86
N ALA A 173 30.05 15.21 1.37
CA ALA A 173 31.42 15.46 0.94
C ALA A 173 31.65 15.00 -0.52
N LEU A 174 31.08 13.85 -0.90
CA LEU A 174 31.16 13.34 -2.27
C LEU A 174 30.35 14.17 -3.27
N ASP A 175 29.15 14.65 -2.89
CA ASP A 175 28.34 15.55 -3.72
C ASP A 175 29.11 16.83 -4.04
N ARG A 176 29.70 17.48 -3.03
CA ARG A 176 30.53 18.69 -3.22
C ARG A 176 31.74 18.43 -4.12
N LYS A 177 32.43 17.30 -3.91
CA LYS A 177 33.57 16.92 -4.77
C LYS A 177 33.12 16.74 -6.22
N THR A 178 31.99 16.08 -6.44
CA THR A 178 31.43 15.82 -7.77
C THR A 178 31.06 17.13 -8.47
N LYS A 179 30.40 18.06 -7.77
CA LYS A 179 30.06 19.38 -8.32
C LYS A 179 31.30 20.17 -8.75
N LEU A 180 32.37 20.15 -7.95
CA LEU A 180 33.64 20.81 -8.27
C LEU A 180 34.35 20.17 -9.46
N GLU A 181 34.32 18.84 -9.58
CA GLU A 181 35.01 18.12 -10.66
C GLU A 181 34.32 18.30 -12.03
N TYR A 182 33.00 18.47 -12.04
CA TYR A 182 32.20 18.55 -13.26
C TYR A 182 31.62 19.94 -13.58
N ASP A 183 32.06 20.99 -12.87
CA ASP A 183 31.62 22.38 -13.04
C ASP A 183 30.09 22.52 -13.09
N ILE A 184 29.41 21.76 -12.21
CA ILE A 184 27.95 21.82 -12.09
C ILE A 184 27.63 23.01 -11.18
N ASP A 185 27.24 24.13 -11.78
CA ASP A 185 26.82 25.35 -11.08
C ASP A 185 25.79 25.05 -9.97
N VAL A 186 26.01 25.69 -8.80
CA VAL A 186 25.19 25.57 -7.56
C VAL A 186 24.01 26.53 -7.59
#